data_AF-A0A5N8YW58-F1
#
_entry.id   AF-A0A5N8YW58-F1
#
_cell.length_a   1.000
_cell.length_b   1.000
_cell.length_c   1.000
_cell.angle_alpha   90.00
_cell.angle_beta   90.00
_cell.angle_gamma   90.00
#
_symmetry.space_group_name_H-M   'P 1'
#
loop_
_entity.id
_entity.type
_entity.pdbx_description
1 polymer ?
#
loop_
_entity_poly.entity_id
_entity_poly.type
_entity_poly.pdbx_seq_one_letter_code
_entity_poly.pdbx_strand_id
1 'polypeptide(L)'
;MTFLKILPAITILVTGVFLIDVVGAVGEGEIVVRSEDVISQFPDGITFNISAESRSTIEDIRVFYKSEVTNTTSYGHVEFETGPSVEGRFF
;
A
#
# COMPACT_ATOMS: atom_id res chain seq x y z
N MET A 1 -37.33 -37.75 35.60
CA MET A 1 -35.94 -38.11 35.21
C MET A 1 -35.85 -38.21 33.69
N THR A 2 -35.38 -37.18 32.99
CA THR A 2 -34.72 -37.37 31.68
C THR A 2 -33.74 -36.23 31.48
N PHE A 3 -32.51 -36.62 31.17
CA PHE A 3 -31.30 -35.80 31.15
C PHE A 3 -31.15 -35.05 29.81
N LEU A 4 -30.74 -33.78 29.93
CA LEU A 4 -29.73 -33.05 29.15
C LEU A 4 -29.21 -33.67 27.83
N LYS A 5 -29.18 -32.85 26.77
CA LYS A 5 -27.99 -32.66 25.89
C LYS A 5 -28.17 -31.42 25.00
N ILE A 6 -27.68 -30.29 25.50
CA ILE A 6 -27.36 -29.10 24.70
C ILE A 6 -26.07 -29.37 23.91
N LEU A 7 -26.12 -29.20 22.60
CA LEU A 7 -24.96 -29.26 21.71
C LEU A 7 -24.71 -27.83 21.20
N PRO A 8 -23.57 -27.17 21.47
CA PRO A 8 -23.27 -25.92 20.80
C PRO A 8 -22.68 -26.22 19.42
N ALA A 9 -23.39 -25.84 18.36
CA ALA A 9 -22.86 -25.83 17.00
C ALA A 9 -21.79 -24.73 16.91
N ILE A 10 -20.52 -25.14 16.83
CA ILE A 10 -19.39 -24.26 16.56
C ILE A 10 -19.48 -23.85 15.09
N THR A 11 -19.89 -22.60 14.85
CA THR A 11 -19.86 -21.98 13.51
C THR A 11 -18.51 -21.29 13.39
N ILE A 12 -17.60 -21.84 12.60
CA ILE A 12 -16.31 -21.22 12.29
C ILE A 12 -16.59 -20.10 11.27
N LEU A 13 -16.52 -18.86 11.74
CA LEU A 13 -16.54 -17.67 10.89
C LEU A 13 -15.14 -17.49 10.30
N VAL A 14 -14.91 -17.93 9.06
CA VAL A 14 -13.68 -17.63 8.33
C VAL A 14 -13.80 -16.19 7.81
N THR A 15 -13.30 -15.23 8.57
CA THR A 15 -13.09 -13.87 8.07
C THR A 15 -11.82 -13.88 7.22
N GLY A 16 -11.99 -13.96 5.90
CA GLY A 16 -10.91 -13.71 4.95
C GLY A 16 -10.45 -12.27 5.11
N VAL A 17 -9.22 -12.08 5.57
CA VAL A 17 -8.57 -10.77 5.59
C VAL A 17 -8.23 -10.44 4.13
N PHE A 18 -9.08 -9.62 3.50
CA PHE A 18 -8.76 -9.00 2.22
C PHE A 18 -7.69 -7.93 2.51
N LEU A 19 -6.43 -8.22 2.18
CA LEU A 19 -5.36 -7.23 2.14
C LEU A 19 -5.58 -6.37 0.89
N ILE A 20 -6.45 -5.38 1.00
CA ILE A 20 -6.46 -4.25 0.08
C ILE A 20 -5.21 -3.42 0.41
N ASP A 21 -4.23 -3.39 -0.49
CA ASP A 21 -3.14 -2.40 -0.47
C ASP A 21 -3.78 -1.02 -0.70
N VAL A 22 -4.22 -0.41 0.40
CA VAL A 22 -4.67 0.97 0.42
C VAL A 22 -3.41 1.82 0.49
N VAL A 23 -3.09 2.49 -0.63
CA VAL A 23 -2.19 3.64 -0.62
C VAL A 23 -2.89 4.75 0.17
N GLY A 24 -2.62 4.77 1.47
CA GLY A 24 -3.20 5.73 2.40
C GLY A 24 -2.32 6.96 2.52
N ALA A 25 -2.82 8.11 2.07
CA ALA A 25 -2.25 9.40 2.44
C ALA A 25 -2.57 9.66 3.92
N VAL A 26 -1.55 9.62 4.78
CA VAL A 26 -1.68 10.00 6.20
C VAL A 26 -1.40 11.50 6.33
N GLY A 27 -2.47 12.29 6.18
CA GLY A 27 -2.47 13.72 6.42
C GLY A 27 -3.91 14.22 6.35
N GLU A 28 -4.34 15.06 7.30
CA GLU A 28 -5.66 15.71 7.23
C GLU A 28 -5.75 16.56 5.94
N GLY A 29 -6.28 15.96 4.88
CA GLY A 29 -6.99 16.65 3.81
C GLY A 29 -6.19 17.30 2.68
N GLU A 30 -4.90 17.02 2.45
CA GLU A 30 -4.14 17.87 1.52
C GLU A 30 -3.34 17.20 0.40
N ILE A 31 -3.01 15.90 0.46
CA ILE A 31 -2.20 15.25 -0.59
C ILE A 31 -3.08 14.35 -1.47
N VAL A 32 -3.06 14.61 -2.79
CA VAL A 32 -3.74 13.84 -3.83
C VAL A 32 -2.70 13.14 -4.70
N VAL A 33 -2.70 11.81 -4.72
CA VAL A 33 -1.91 11.03 -5.69
C VAL A 33 -2.63 11.09 -7.03
N ARG A 34 -1.99 11.68 -8.03
CA ARG A 34 -2.50 11.89 -9.39
C ARG A 34 -2.29 10.66 -10.27
N SER A 35 -1.15 10.01 -10.13
CA SER A 35 -0.83 8.76 -10.85
C SER A 35 0.13 7.90 -10.06
N GLU A 36 -0.06 6.59 -10.20
CA GLU A 36 0.83 5.54 -9.72
C GLU A 36 0.99 4.53 -10.86
N ASP A 37 2.16 4.53 -11.50
CA ASP A 37 2.49 3.58 -12.56
C ASP A 37 3.60 2.66 -12.07
N VAL A 38 3.32 1.35 -12.07
CA VAL A 38 4.27 0.31 -11.69
C VAL A 38 4.68 -0.47 -12.92
N ILE A 39 5.97 -0.43 -13.25
CA ILE A 39 6.55 -1.13 -14.39
C ILE A 39 7.48 -2.22 -13.86
N SER A 40 7.08 -3.49 -14.05
CA SER A 40 8.00 -4.60 -13.80
C SER A 40 9.10 -4.58 -14.85
N GLN A 41 10.36 -4.53 -14.39
CA GLN A 41 11.53 -4.58 -15.24
C GLN A 41 12.26 -5.92 -15.07
N PHE A 42 11.55 -7.03 -14.81
CA PHE A 42 12.21 -8.31 -14.55
C PHE A 42 13.27 -8.67 -15.63
N PRO A 43 14.48 -9.09 -15.23
CA PRO A 43 14.96 -9.36 -13.87
C PRO A 43 15.53 -8.14 -13.13
N ASP A 44 15.55 -6.97 -13.77
CA ASP A 44 16.28 -5.77 -13.34
C ASP A 44 15.62 -5.01 -12.17
N GLY A 45 14.32 -5.20 -11.92
CA GLY A 45 13.63 -4.61 -10.75
C GLY A 45 12.17 -4.22 -10.99
N ILE A 46 11.72 -3.21 -10.26
CA ILE A 46 10.38 -2.63 -10.37
C ILE A 46 10.51 -1.11 -10.32
N THR A 47 10.08 -0.44 -11.38
CA THR A 47 10.04 1.03 -11.38
C THR A 47 8.67 1.52 -10.95
N PHE A 48 8.66 2.47 -10.03
CA PHE A 48 7.47 3.20 -9.59
C PHE A 48 7.59 4.64 -10.07
N ASN A 49 6.60 5.10 -10.83
CA ASN A 49 6.44 6.52 -11.15
C ASN A 49 5.27 7.06 -10.35
N ILE A 50 5.51 8.15 -9.62
CA ILE A 50 4.55 8.72 -8.68
C ILE A 50 4.35 10.18 -9.05
N SER A 51 3.10 10.57 -9.24
CA SER A 51 2.70 11.97 -9.34
C SER A 51 1.77 12.29 -8.17
N ALA A 52 2.10 13.33 -7.42
CA ALA A 52 1.30 13.77 -6.29
C ALA A 52 1.20 15.30 -6.24
N GLU A 53 0.07 15.78 -5.77
CA GLU A 53 -0.19 17.20 -5.54
C GLU A 53 -0.66 17.44 -4.13
N SER A 54 -0.31 18.59 -3.58
CA SER A 54 -0.72 19.05 -2.27
C SER A 54 -0.82 20.56 -2.24
N ARG A 55 -1.66 21.12 -1.37
CA ARG A 55 -1.65 22.57 -1.12
C ARG A 55 -0.48 23.00 -0.23
N SER A 56 0.16 22.06 0.47
CA SER A 56 1.42 22.26 1.18
C SER A 56 2.58 21.59 0.45
N THR A 57 3.81 21.99 0.78
CA THR A 57 5.03 21.37 0.23
C THR A 57 5.07 19.89 0.59
N ILE A 58 5.23 19.05 -0.42
CA ILE A 58 5.58 17.64 -0.25
C ILE A 58 7.08 17.57 -0.06
N GLU A 59 7.50 17.07 1.11
CA GLU A 59 8.92 17.00 1.50
C GLU A 59 9.48 15.58 1.41
N ASP A 60 8.63 14.55 1.49
CA ASP A 60 9.04 13.15 1.44
C ASP A 60 7.93 12.29 0.81
N ILE A 61 8.33 11.36 -0.06
CA ILE A 61 7.48 10.28 -0.58
C ILE A 61 8.24 8.98 -0.40
N ARG A 62 7.56 7.99 0.19
CA ARG A 62 8.11 6.65 0.40
C ARG A 62 7.27 5.61 -0.30
N VAL A 63 7.94 4.71 -1.01
CA VAL A 63 7.33 3.52 -1.58
C VAL A 63 7.58 2.36 -0.63
N PHE A 64 6.54 1.58 -0.39
CA PHE A 64 6.63 0.28 0.27
C PHE A 64 6.03 -0.74 -0.67
N TYR A 65 6.76 -1.81 -0.99
CA TYR A 65 6.25 -2.85 -1.87
C TYR A 65 6.73 -4.23 -1.44
N LYS A 66 5.94 -5.24 -1.80
CA LYS A 66 6.29 -6.64 -1.63
C LYS A 66 6.36 -7.29 -3.01
N SER A 67 7.49 -7.94 -3.30
CA SER A 67 7.61 -8.78 -4.49
C SER A 67 7.26 -10.21 -4.12
N GLU A 68 6.20 -10.76 -4.71
CA GLU A 68 5.85 -12.18 -4.57
C GLU A 68 6.88 -13.10 -5.26
N VAL A 69 7.58 -12.60 -6.29
CA VAL A 69 8.61 -13.36 -7.02
C VAL A 69 9.85 -13.60 -6.15
N THR A 70 10.28 -12.59 -5.40
CA THR A 70 11.45 -12.68 -4.51
C THR A 70 11.07 -12.88 -3.04
N ASN A 71 9.77 -12.94 -2.73
CA ASN A 71 9.19 -12.96 -1.39
C ASN A 71 9.83 -11.93 -0.43
N THR A 72 10.14 -10.74 -0.95
CA THR A 72 10.86 -9.70 -0.23
C THR A 72 10.01 -8.44 -0.13
N THR A 73 9.99 -7.84 1.06
CA THR A 73 9.44 -6.50 1.29
C THR A 73 10.56 -5.48 1.18
N SER A 74 10.32 -4.41 0.43
CA SER A 74 11.27 -3.32 0.23
C SER A 74 10.60 -1.99 0.48
N TYR A 75 11.42 -0.99 0.83
CA TYR A 75 10.98 0.38 0.95
C TYR A 75 12.07 1.33 0.45
N GLY A 76 11.68 2.49 -0.04
CA GLY A 76 12.62 3.47 -0.54
C GLY A 76 12.04 4.87 -0.61
N HIS A 77 12.94 5.85 -0.58
CA HIS A 77 12.62 7.24 -0.84
C HIS A 77 12.54 7.46 -2.34
N VAL A 78 11.50 8.17 -2.76
CA VAL A 78 11.38 8.62 -4.13
C VAL A 78 12.22 9.87 -4.29
N GLU A 79 13.03 9.94 -5.35
CA GLU A 79 13.76 11.15 -5.69
C GLU A 79 12.83 12.11 -6.44
N PHE A 80 12.69 13.34 -5.94
CA PHE A 80 11.91 14.41 -6.55
C PHE A 80 12.31 15.77 -5.96
N GLU A 81 11.99 16.85 -6.67
CA GLU A 81 12.13 18.22 -6.17
C GLU A 81 10.96 18.58 -5.25
N THR A 82 11.25 19.07 -4.05
CA THR A 82 10.20 19.39 -3.07
C THR A 82 9.27 20.49 -3.57
N GLY A 83 7.97 20.31 -3.36
CA GLY A 83 6.99 21.27 -3.85
C GLY A 83 5.54 20.82 -3.65
N PRO A 84 4.57 21.69 -3.98
CA PRO A 84 3.15 21.36 -3.92
C PRO A 84 2.71 20.43 -5.05
N SER A 85 3.53 20.21 -6.07
CA SER A 85 3.29 19.26 -7.16
C SER A 85 4.59 18.57 -7.46
N VAL A 86 4.60 17.25 -7.38
CA VAL A 86 5.82 16.45 -7.51
C VAL A 86 5.62 15.32 -8.50
N GLU A 87 6.65 15.08 -9.27
CA GLU A 87 6.82 13.89 -10.10
C GLU A 87 8.12 13.23 -9.67
N GLY A 88 8.05 11.98 -9.27
CA GLY A 88 9.18 11.25 -8.73
C GLY A 88 9.26 9.82 -9.25
N ARG A 89 10.47 9.26 -9.20
CA ARG A 89 10.73 7.89 -9.62
C ARG A 89 11.51 7.12 -8.57
N PHE A 90 11.14 5.86 -8.39
CA PHE A 90 11.87 4.87 -7.62
C PHE A 90 12.14 3.62 -8.47
N PHE A 91 13.32 2.99 -8.33
CA PHE A 91 13.81 1.87 -9.15
C PHE A 91 14.08 0.62 -8.30
#